data_AF-A0A952KGC6-F1
#
_entry.id   AF-A0A952KGC6-F1
#
_cell.length_a   1.000
_cell.length_b   1.000
_cell.length_c   1.000
_cell.angle_alpha   90.00
_cell.angle_beta   90.00
_cell.angle_gamma   90.00
#
_symmetry.space_group_name_H-M   'P 1'
#
loop_
_entity.id
_entity.type
_entity.pdbx_description
1 polymer ?
#
loop_
_entity_poly.entity_id
_entity_poly.type
_entity_poly.pdbx_seq_one_letter_code
_entity_poly.pdbx_strand_id
1 'polypeptide(L)'
;MATAKNSKATAEAGNGRRTLSREDWVRAALKVLEKGGVASVKVDRLATTLKVTRGSFYFHFQGRKDLLAALLEEWRRRNCAPFEALEGRTDLEGTALFRAFRNVWVDEDPFSPALDMAVRDWGRAAKEVARAVQAADDHRMGLLRRAFDQMG
;
A
#
# COMPACT_ATOMS: atom_id res chain seq x y z
N MET A 1 -46.00 -23.75 34.29
CA MET A 1 -46.41 -23.18 32.98
C MET A 1 -45.18 -22.48 32.41
N ALA A 2 -44.48 -23.14 31.48
CA ALA A 2 -44.51 -22.82 30.03
C ALA A 2 -43.64 -21.58 29.73
N THR A 3 -42.59 -21.58 28.90
CA THR A 3 -42.14 -22.50 27.86
C THR A 3 -40.67 -22.16 27.51
N ALA A 4 -39.96 -23.15 26.96
CA ALA A 4 -38.59 -23.13 26.46
C ALA A 4 -38.19 -21.98 25.52
N LYS A 5 -36.88 -21.74 25.40
CA LYS A 5 -36.15 -21.92 24.13
C LYS A 5 -34.63 -21.88 24.34
N ASN A 6 -34.07 -23.08 24.44
CA ASN A 6 -32.68 -23.40 24.16
C ASN A 6 -32.47 -23.25 22.65
N SER A 7 -31.53 -22.41 22.19
CA SER A 7 -31.12 -22.36 20.78
C SER A 7 -29.60 -22.49 20.71
N LYS A 8 -29.16 -23.75 20.60
CA LYS A 8 -27.85 -24.11 20.06
C LYS A 8 -27.74 -23.48 18.66
N ALA A 9 -26.85 -22.52 18.49
CA ALA A 9 -26.41 -22.11 17.16
C ALA A 9 -25.37 -23.12 16.68
N THR A 10 -25.83 -23.99 15.78
CA THR A 10 -25.02 -24.90 14.97
C THR A 10 -24.02 -24.07 14.15
N ALA A 11 -22.73 -24.27 14.40
CA ALA A 11 -21.68 -23.81 13.51
C ALA A 11 -21.66 -24.73 12.28
N GLU A 12 -22.39 -24.34 11.23
CA GLU A 12 -22.27 -24.96 9.92
C GLU A 12 -20.96 -24.49 9.26
N ALA A 13 -20.01 -25.40 9.17
CA ALA A 13 -18.80 -25.25 8.37
C ALA A 13 -19.17 -25.22 6.88
N GLY A 14 -19.39 -24.01 6.35
CA GLY A 14 -19.60 -23.78 4.93
C GLY A 14 -18.32 -24.01 4.14
N ASN A 15 -18.23 -25.15 3.45
CA ASN A 15 -17.26 -25.43 2.39
C ASN A 15 -17.57 -24.58 1.12
N GLY A 16 -17.59 -23.25 1.27
CA GLY A 16 -17.71 -22.31 0.17
C GLY A 16 -16.32 -22.02 -0.41
N ARG A 17 -16.16 -22.14 -1.73
CA ARG A 17 -14.93 -21.71 -2.41
C ARG A 17 -14.63 -20.27 -1.96
N ARG A 18 -13.55 -20.08 -1.20
CA ARG A 18 -13.10 -18.76 -0.76
C ARG A 18 -12.64 -17.99 -1.99
N THR A 19 -13.52 -17.18 -2.56
CA THR A 19 -13.17 -16.26 -3.64
C THR A 19 -12.34 -15.15 -3.04
N LEU A 20 -11.12 -14.96 -3.57
CA LEU A 20 -10.26 -13.88 -3.12
C LEU A 20 -10.79 -12.54 -3.62
N SER A 21 -10.60 -11.50 -2.82
CA SER A 21 -10.90 -10.12 -3.21
C SER A 21 -9.78 -9.54 -4.07
N ARG A 22 -10.03 -8.40 -4.72
CA ARG A 22 -8.99 -7.65 -5.44
C ARG A 22 -7.86 -7.25 -4.48
N GLU A 23 -8.22 -6.91 -3.24
CA GLU A 23 -7.31 -6.48 -2.17
C GLU A 23 -6.43 -7.65 -1.70
N ASP A 24 -6.92 -8.89 -1.68
CA ASP A 24 -6.10 -10.08 -1.37
C ASP A 24 -4.94 -10.23 -2.36
N TRP A 25 -5.24 -10.06 -3.65
CA TRP A 25 -4.23 -10.10 -4.70
C TRP A 25 -3.22 -8.96 -4.59
N VAL A 26 -3.67 -7.74 -4.31
CA VAL A 26 -2.78 -6.58 -4.07
C VAL A 26 -1.87 -6.85 -2.87
N ARG A 27 -2.43 -7.29 -1.74
CA ARG A 27 -1.64 -7.62 -0.53
C ARG A 27 -0.60 -8.69 -0.78
N ALA A 28 -0.94 -9.75 -1.53
CA ALA A 28 0.03 -10.79 -1.88
C ALA A 28 1.12 -10.24 -2.81
N ALA A 29 0.74 -9.40 -3.77
CA ALA A 29 1.67 -8.81 -4.72
C ALA A 29 2.61 -7.79 -4.09
N LEU A 30 2.17 -7.01 -3.09
CA LEU A 30 3.04 -6.13 -2.29
C LEU A 30 4.15 -6.94 -1.61
N LYS A 31 3.80 -8.04 -0.94
CA LYS A 31 4.79 -8.92 -0.29
C LYS A 31 5.82 -9.48 -1.27
N VAL A 32 5.40 -9.76 -2.51
CA VAL A 32 6.31 -10.23 -3.56
C VAL A 32 7.18 -9.09 -4.10
N LEU A 33 6.61 -7.89 -4.26
CA LEU A 33 7.31 -6.69 -4.68
C LEU A 33 8.40 -6.31 -3.68
N GLU A 34 8.07 -6.22 -2.40
CA GLU A 34 9.00 -5.88 -1.31
C GLU A 34 10.17 -6.85 -1.21
N LYS A 35 9.95 -8.15 -1.45
CA LYS A 35 10.98 -9.19 -1.30
C LYS A 35 11.82 -9.43 -2.54
N GLY A 36 11.26 -9.23 -3.74
CA GLY A 36 11.87 -9.71 -4.99
C GLY A 36 11.77 -8.74 -6.15
N GLY A 37 11.32 -7.51 -5.90
CA GLY A 37 11.16 -6.47 -6.91
C GLY A 37 10.04 -6.75 -7.93
N VAL A 38 9.82 -5.77 -8.81
CA VAL A 38 8.71 -5.79 -9.78
C VAL A 38 8.75 -7.01 -10.73
N ALA A 39 9.95 -7.49 -11.07
CA ALA A 39 10.12 -8.65 -11.95
C ALA A 39 9.60 -9.96 -11.33
N SER A 40 9.56 -10.04 -10.00
CA SER A 40 9.03 -11.18 -9.25
C SER A 40 7.50 -11.22 -9.20
N VAL A 41 6.83 -10.08 -9.44
CA VAL A 41 5.37 -9.97 -9.44
C VAL A 41 4.79 -10.61 -10.71
N LYS A 42 4.56 -11.92 -10.66
CA LYS A 42 4.01 -12.73 -11.76
C LYS A 42 2.68 -13.36 -11.34
N VAL A 43 1.68 -13.31 -12.24
CA VAL A 43 0.33 -13.83 -11.96
C VAL A 43 0.36 -15.30 -11.55
N ASP A 44 1.12 -16.15 -12.24
CA ASP A 44 1.20 -17.59 -11.91
C ASP A 44 1.80 -17.82 -10.52
N ARG A 45 2.84 -17.06 -10.15
CA ARG A 45 3.47 -17.15 -8.83
C ARG A 45 2.50 -16.73 -7.72
N LEU A 46 1.73 -15.67 -7.97
CA LEU A 46 0.72 -15.18 -7.04
C LEU A 46 -0.42 -16.18 -6.88
N ALA A 47 -0.92 -16.75 -7.98
CA ALA A 47 -1.97 -17.77 -7.96
C ALA A 47 -1.55 -19.00 -7.13
N THR A 48 -0.32 -19.49 -7.33
CA THR A 48 0.24 -20.60 -6.54
C THR A 48 0.36 -20.24 -5.05
N THR A 49 0.84 -19.04 -4.74
CA THR A 49 0.99 -18.56 -3.35
C THR A 49 -0.36 -18.42 -2.65
N LEU A 50 -1.37 -17.97 -3.38
CA LEU A 50 -2.73 -17.77 -2.92
C LEU A 50 -3.59 -19.05 -2.97
N LYS A 51 -3.04 -20.15 -3.50
CA LYS A 51 -3.73 -21.45 -3.68
C LYS A 51 -5.03 -21.35 -4.48
N VAL A 52 -5.02 -20.52 -5.53
CA VAL A 52 -6.15 -20.32 -6.46
C VAL A 52 -5.71 -20.54 -7.90
N THR A 53 -6.66 -20.63 -8.83
CA THR A 53 -6.34 -20.76 -10.26
C THR A 53 -5.94 -19.42 -10.86
N ARG A 54 -5.12 -19.45 -11.91
CA ARG A 54 -4.81 -18.25 -12.71
C ARG A 54 -6.09 -17.60 -13.27
N GLY A 55 -7.09 -18.40 -13.64
CA GLY A 55 -8.38 -17.90 -14.13
C GLY A 55 -9.06 -16.96 -13.14
N SER A 56 -8.95 -17.22 -11.83
CA SER A 56 -9.57 -16.38 -10.80
C SER A 56 -9.00 -14.95 -10.75
N PHE A 57 -7.76 -14.74 -11.16
CA PHE A 57 -7.14 -13.41 -11.23
C PHE A 57 -7.88 -12.48 -12.19
N TYR A 58 -8.35 -13.01 -13.32
CA TYR A 58 -8.94 -12.20 -14.39
C TYR A 58 -10.35 -11.69 -14.07
N PHE A 59 -10.98 -12.15 -12.98
CA PHE A 59 -12.19 -11.52 -12.46
C PHE A 59 -11.91 -10.18 -11.76
N HIS A 60 -10.66 -9.92 -11.36
CA HIS A 60 -10.27 -8.74 -10.59
C HIS A 60 -9.36 -7.78 -11.35
N PHE A 61 -8.59 -8.29 -12.32
CA PHE A 61 -7.63 -7.51 -13.08
C PHE A 61 -7.67 -7.86 -14.55
N GLN A 62 -7.52 -6.86 -15.41
CA GLN A 62 -7.39 -7.07 -16.86
C GLN A 62 -6.04 -7.72 -17.24
N GLY A 63 -5.05 -7.63 -16.36
CA GLY A 63 -3.73 -8.22 -16.59
C GLY A 63 -2.70 -7.74 -15.58
N ARG A 64 -1.44 -8.15 -15.78
CA ARG A 64 -0.33 -7.76 -14.90
C ARG A 64 -0.16 -6.24 -14.81
N LYS A 65 -0.37 -5.50 -15.90
CA LYS A 65 -0.23 -4.02 -15.91
C LYS A 65 -1.22 -3.35 -14.94
N ASP A 66 -2.47 -3.82 -14.90
CA ASP A 66 -3.50 -3.33 -13.97
C ASP A 66 -3.15 -3.66 -12.51
N LEU A 67 -2.62 -4.86 -12.25
CA LEU A 67 -2.06 -5.19 -10.93
C LEU A 67 -0.91 -4.26 -10.54
N LEU A 68 0.03 -4.00 -11.45
CA LEU A 68 1.15 -3.08 -11.19
C LEU A 68 0.66 -1.66 -10.90
N ALA A 69 -0.33 -1.17 -11.65
CA ALA A 69 -0.95 0.13 -11.38
C ALA A 69 -1.55 0.18 -9.95
N ALA A 70 -2.23 -0.90 -9.52
CA ALA A 70 -2.75 -1.00 -8.16
C ALA A 70 -1.68 -0.99 -7.07
N LEU A 71 -0.51 -1.60 -7.33
CA LEU A 71 0.62 -1.56 -6.39
C LEU A 71 1.20 -0.16 -6.27
N LEU A 72 1.29 0.57 -7.39
CA LEU A 72 1.76 1.95 -7.38
C LEU A 72 0.77 2.86 -6.63
N GLU A 73 -0.52 2.63 -6.80
CA GLU A 73 -1.57 3.35 -6.07
C GLU A 73 -1.48 3.11 -4.56
N GLU A 74 -1.25 1.86 -4.16
CA GLU A 74 -1.07 1.52 -2.75
C GLU A 74 0.20 2.15 -2.16
N TRP A 75 1.29 2.25 -2.94
CA TRP A 75 2.48 3.02 -2.53
C TRP A 75 2.17 4.51 -2.39
N ARG A 76 1.41 5.13 -3.31
CA ARG A 76 1.01 6.54 -3.15
C ARG A 76 0.21 6.74 -1.87
N ARG A 77 -0.79 5.87 -1.63
CA ARG A 77 -1.65 5.93 -0.44
C ARG A 77 -0.85 5.81 0.85
N ARG A 78 0.14 4.92 0.91
CA ARG A 78 0.91 4.64 2.13
C ARG A 78 2.09 5.58 2.32
N ASN A 79 2.80 5.91 1.25
CA ASN A 79 4.11 6.55 1.31
C ASN A 79 4.11 8.00 0.82
N CYS A 80 3.07 8.47 0.13
CA CYS A 80 2.97 9.85 -0.37
C CYS A 80 1.88 10.64 0.37
N ALA A 81 0.66 10.10 0.42
CA ALA A 81 -0.50 10.80 0.98
C ALA A 81 -0.31 11.33 2.42
N PRO A 82 0.39 10.63 3.34
CA PRO A 82 0.65 11.18 4.68
C PRO A 82 1.51 12.46 4.67
N PHE A 83 2.44 12.60 3.71
CA PHE A 83 3.23 13.82 3.53
C PHE A 83 2.41 14.92 2.83
N GLU A 84 1.63 14.56 1.81
CA GLU A 84 0.70 15.47 1.15
C GLU A 84 -0.28 16.10 2.14
N ALA A 85 -0.77 15.31 3.11
CA ALA A 85 -1.63 15.81 4.17
C ALA A 85 -0.98 16.89 5.06
N LEU A 86 0.35 16.94 5.17
CA LEU A 86 1.06 17.98 5.92
C LEU A 86 1.16 19.30 5.16
N GLU A 87 1.00 19.29 3.84
CA GLU A 87 1.05 20.52 3.04
C GLU A 87 -0.10 21.46 3.43
N GLY A 88 -1.31 20.90 3.58
CA GLY A 88 -2.52 21.63 3.98
C GLY A 88 -2.60 22.00 5.47
N ARG A 89 -1.63 21.60 6.30
CA ARG A 89 -1.60 21.90 7.74
C ARG A 89 -0.90 23.23 8.00
N THR A 90 -1.65 24.32 7.83
CA THR A 90 -1.17 25.70 8.06
C THR A 90 -1.01 26.06 9.54
N ASP A 91 -1.49 25.20 10.46
CA ASP A 91 -1.33 25.34 11.90
C ASP A 91 -0.01 24.75 12.43
N LEU A 92 0.76 24.07 11.57
CA LEU A 92 2.06 23.49 11.92
C LEU A 92 3.19 24.31 11.29
N GLU A 93 4.09 24.83 12.13
CA GLU A 93 5.23 25.62 11.69
C GLU A 93 6.54 25.15 12.34
N GLY A 94 7.67 25.47 11.70
CA GLY A 94 9.00 25.24 12.24
C GLY A 94 9.19 23.83 12.79
N THR A 95 9.57 23.75 14.07
CA THR A 95 9.78 22.50 14.80
C THR A 95 8.53 21.61 14.86
N ALA A 96 7.32 22.18 14.88
CA ALA A 96 6.08 21.39 14.90
C ALA A 96 5.86 20.68 13.57
N LEU A 97 6.06 21.38 12.45
CA LEU A 97 5.98 20.78 11.12
C LEU A 97 7.06 19.72 10.92
N PHE A 98 8.31 20.01 11.29
CA PHE A 98 9.40 19.04 11.22
C PHE A 98 9.12 17.78 12.05
N ARG A 99 8.56 17.93 13.26
CA ARG A 99 8.16 16.79 14.10
C ARG A 99 7.06 15.96 13.43
N ALA A 100 6.03 16.61 12.88
CA ALA A 100 4.96 15.90 12.18
C ALA A 100 5.48 15.13 10.95
N PHE A 101 6.34 15.77 10.14
CA PHE A 101 7.03 15.13 9.03
C PHE A 101 7.85 13.90 9.49
N ARG A 102 8.66 14.06 10.53
CA ARG A 102 9.48 12.98 11.08
C ARG A 102 8.63 11.83 11.60
N ASN A 103 7.50 12.11 12.24
CA ASN A 103 6.60 11.08 12.76
C ASN A 103 6.06 10.17 11.65
N VAL A 104 5.73 10.73 10.48
CA VAL A 104 5.32 9.90 9.32
C VAL A 104 6.37 8.85 8.97
N TRP A 105 7.66 9.19 9.01
CA TRP A 105 8.73 8.22 8.75
C TRP A 105 8.99 7.25 9.89
N VAL A 106 8.93 7.72 11.14
CA VAL A 106 9.31 6.92 12.31
C VAL A 106 8.21 5.98 12.75
N ASP A 107 6.94 6.41 12.64
CA ASP A 107 5.81 5.62 13.11
C ASP A 107 5.51 4.43 12.17
N GLU A 108 5.99 4.49 10.91
CA GLU A 108 5.81 3.45 9.89
C GLU A 108 4.34 2.97 9.74
N ASP A 109 3.40 3.90 9.96
CA ASP A 109 1.97 3.68 9.79
C ASP A 109 1.30 4.95 9.23
N PRO A 110 0.77 4.94 7.99
CA PRO A 110 0.75 3.83 7.04
C PRO A 110 2.05 3.69 6.22
N PHE A 111 3.04 4.56 6.45
CA PHE A 111 4.31 4.60 5.71
C PHE A 111 5.05 3.27 5.79
N SER A 112 5.69 2.85 4.69
CA SER A 112 6.45 1.61 4.68
C SER A 112 7.80 1.78 4.00
N PRO A 113 8.91 1.71 4.74
CA PRO A 113 10.25 1.82 4.15
C PRO A 113 10.52 0.74 3.11
N ALA A 114 10.08 -0.50 3.37
CA ALA A 114 10.27 -1.63 2.46
C ALA A 114 9.54 -1.41 1.12
N LEU A 115 8.30 -0.91 1.17
CA LEU A 115 7.55 -0.59 -0.04
C LEU A 115 8.16 0.59 -0.80
N ASP A 116 8.59 1.64 -0.09
CA ASP A 116 9.24 2.80 -0.71
C ASP A 116 10.50 2.38 -1.47
N MET A 117 11.35 1.56 -0.83
CA MET A 117 12.56 1.03 -1.45
C MET A 117 12.25 0.19 -2.69
N ALA A 118 11.27 -0.72 -2.60
CA ALA A 118 10.90 -1.57 -3.72
C ALA A 118 10.36 -0.78 -4.93
N VAL A 119 9.63 0.32 -4.68
CA VAL A 119 9.13 1.21 -5.75
C VAL A 119 10.27 2.05 -6.34
N ARG A 120 11.23 2.51 -5.53
CA ARG A 120 12.44 3.19 -6.02
C ARG A 120 13.25 2.29 -6.95
N ASP A 121 13.45 1.04 -6.57
CA ASP A 121 14.14 0.06 -7.41
C ASP A 121 13.36 -0.27 -8.66
N TRP A 122 12.02 -0.33 -8.59
CA TRP A 122 11.18 -0.43 -9.78
C TRP A 122 11.37 0.78 -10.71
N GLY A 123 11.50 2.00 -10.18
CA GLY A 123 11.78 3.21 -10.94
C GLY A 123 13.02 3.11 -11.85
N ARG A 124 14.05 2.35 -11.45
CA ARG A 124 15.26 2.12 -12.26
C ARG A 124 14.96 1.52 -13.64
N ALA A 125 13.91 0.69 -13.73
CA ALA A 125 13.49 0.03 -14.96
C ALA A 125 12.27 0.69 -15.63
N ALA A 126 11.58 1.62 -14.95
CA ALA A 126 10.33 2.21 -15.42
C ALA A 126 10.32 3.73 -15.22
N LYS A 127 10.46 4.48 -16.33
CA LYS A 127 10.56 5.94 -16.34
C LYS A 127 9.37 6.64 -15.66
N GLU A 128 8.15 6.13 -15.85
CA GLU A 128 6.96 6.71 -15.22
C GLU A 128 6.96 6.55 -13.70
N VAL A 129 7.45 5.42 -13.20
CA VAL A 129 7.59 5.18 -11.76
C VAL A 129 8.71 6.05 -11.19
N ALA A 130 9.83 6.19 -11.88
CA ALA A 130 10.90 7.10 -11.48
C ALA A 130 10.41 8.56 -11.36
N ARG A 131 9.57 9.02 -12.30
CA ARG A 131 8.94 10.35 -12.22
C ARG A 131 8.01 10.48 -11.01
N ALA A 132 7.23 9.45 -10.69
CA ALA A 132 6.36 9.46 -9.52
C ALA A 132 7.17 9.52 -8.21
N VAL A 133 8.26 8.77 -8.12
CA VAL A 133 9.19 8.83 -6.99
C VAL A 133 9.82 10.21 -6.85
N GLN A 134 10.30 10.79 -7.96
CA GLN A 134 10.89 12.13 -7.96
C GLN A 134 9.90 13.19 -7.46
N ALA A 135 8.66 13.15 -7.93
CA ALA A 135 7.62 14.07 -7.47
C ALA A 135 7.35 13.95 -5.96
N ALA A 136 7.32 12.73 -5.43
CA ALA A 136 7.16 12.50 -3.99
C ALA A 136 8.37 13.03 -3.19
N ASP A 137 9.59 12.90 -3.71
CA ASP A 137 10.79 13.41 -3.06
C ASP A 137 10.85 14.94 -3.08
N ASP A 138 10.53 15.56 -4.22
CA ASP A 138 10.45 17.02 -4.35
C ASP A 138 9.43 17.60 -3.36
N HIS A 139 8.28 16.94 -3.21
CA HIS A 139 7.27 17.31 -2.22
C HIS A 139 7.80 17.26 -0.78
N ARG A 140 8.44 16.15 -0.40
CA ARG A 140 9.03 15.97 0.93
C ARG A 140 10.12 17.02 1.21
N MET A 141 10.95 17.32 0.20
CA MET A 141 11.97 18.37 0.31
C MET A 141 11.36 19.76 0.47
N GLY A 142 10.24 20.04 -0.18
CA GLY A 142 9.47 21.28 0.00
C GLY A 142 8.98 21.45 1.45
N LEU A 143 8.40 20.40 2.03
CA LEU A 143 7.96 20.41 3.44
C LEU A 143 9.10 20.65 4.42
N LEU A 144 10.24 19.97 4.20
CA LEU A 144 11.43 20.14 5.03
C LEU A 144 11.96 21.57 4.91
N ARG A 145 12.12 22.10 3.70
CA ARG A 145 12.56 23.48 3.49
C ARG A 145 11.65 24.48 4.21
N ARG A 146 10.32 24.36 4.04
CA ARG A 146 9.33 25.19 4.74
C ARG A 146 9.53 25.15 6.25
N ALA A 147 9.72 23.95 6.81
CA ALA A 147 9.94 23.80 8.24
C ALA A 147 11.24 24.50 8.69
N PHE A 148 12.34 24.30 7.98
CA PHE A 148 13.64 24.90 8.36
C PHE A 148 13.67 26.42 8.20
N ASP A 149 13.10 26.96 7.12
CA ASP A 149 13.04 28.42 6.89
C ASP A 149 12.27 29.14 8.02
N GLN A 150 11.29 28.47 8.64
CA GLN A 150 10.54 28.99 9.78
C GLN A 150 11.28 28.90 11.12
N MET A 151 12.39 28.15 11.20
CA MET A 151 13.19 28.00 12.43
C MET A 151 14.31 29.05 12.56
N GLY A 152 14.70 29.71 11.46
CA GLY A 152 15.84 30.63 11.40
C GLY A 152 17.09 29.97 10.84
#